data_AF-W2YUI5-F1
#
_entry.id   AF-W2YUI5-F1
#
_cell.length_a   1.000
_cell.length_b   1.000
_cell.length_c   1.000
_cell.angle_alpha   90.00
_cell.angle_beta   90.00
_cell.angle_gamma   90.00
#
_symmetry.space_group_name_H-M   'P 1'
#
loop_
_entity.id
_entity.type
_entity.pdbx_description
1 polymer ?
#
loop_
_entity_poly.entity_id
_entity_poly.type
_entity_poly.pdbx_seq_one_letter_code
_entity_poly.pdbx_strand_id
1 'polypeptide(L)'
;MLDGIAYKLFLKWEVNPADIFQRLRSVRASGKLDDNKGFIQWLQYVNKYRAKRGGESWFADYKLVELLRKSKSDAELVTLFQSLRRYPAVKNLADEMQAYMILSSKSSRKIVNREWLKSGESPAQVFNILRLNKQTLSNNPLFIQWLRYTKLYRSKSGGEAFSDVDIFNFLSAETMIRSNRFGTLAESLKGFPDLKPLAKTLLAQLYQRWLKDGFSPLYIANYGMEPAVSKLKNTDPRFAYLKAYTEYYVRHHEKNDLLDIVKKVTTGKELETAIAVASKP
;
A
#
# COMPACT_ATOMS: atom_id res chain seq x y z
N MET A 1 -39.11 -6.43 0.07
CA MET A 1 -37.66 -6.68 0.31
C MET A 1 -37.46 -8.17 0.09
N LEU A 2 -36.44 -8.61 -0.64
CA LEU A 2 -36.14 -10.05 -0.71
C LEU A 2 -35.71 -10.48 0.70
N ASP A 3 -36.31 -11.52 1.25
CA ASP A 3 -36.01 -11.97 2.62
C ASP A 3 -34.74 -12.86 2.66
N GLY A 4 -34.32 -13.24 3.86
CA GLY A 4 -33.14 -14.09 4.05
C GLY A 4 -33.27 -15.50 3.47
N ILE A 5 -34.50 -15.98 3.21
CA ILE A 5 -34.76 -17.30 2.62
C ILE A 5 -34.47 -17.24 1.11
N ALA A 6 -34.87 -16.16 0.43
CA ALA A 6 -34.57 -15.97 -0.98
C ALA A 6 -33.07 -16.02 -1.29
N TYR A 7 -32.23 -15.34 -0.50
CA TYR A 7 -30.77 -15.37 -0.70
C TYR A 7 -30.12 -16.74 -0.43
N LYS A 8 -30.68 -17.55 0.48
CA LYS A 8 -30.23 -18.94 0.67
C LYS A 8 -30.53 -19.78 -0.56
N LEU A 9 -31.71 -19.64 -1.15
CA LEU A 9 -32.09 -20.33 -2.39
C LEU A 9 -31.24 -19.87 -3.57
N PHE A 10 -31.03 -18.56 -3.74
CA PHE A 10 -30.13 -18.04 -4.77
C PHE A 10 -28.72 -18.57 -4.63
N LEU A 11 -28.20 -18.70 -3.40
CA LEU A 11 -26.88 -19.25 -3.19
C LEU A 11 -26.85 -20.76 -3.46
N LYS A 12 -27.90 -21.50 -3.10
CA LYS A 12 -28.05 -22.93 -3.42
C LYS A 12 -27.99 -23.15 -4.94
N TRP A 13 -28.74 -22.36 -5.69
CA TRP A 13 -28.82 -22.42 -7.16
C TRP A 13 -27.74 -21.59 -7.87
N GLU A 14 -26.85 -20.96 -7.11
CA GLU A 14 -25.71 -20.20 -7.62
C GLU A 14 -26.11 -19.15 -8.68
N VAL A 15 -27.19 -18.43 -8.41
CA VAL A 15 -27.73 -17.40 -9.30
C VAL A 15 -26.72 -16.27 -9.46
N ASN A 16 -26.48 -15.79 -10.68
CA ASN A 16 -25.50 -14.74 -10.92
C ASN A 16 -25.87 -13.46 -10.13
N PRO A 17 -24.94 -12.84 -9.38
CA PRO A 17 -25.24 -11.61 -8.64
C PRO A 17 -25.79 -10.47 -9.51
N ALA A 18 -25.40 -10.37 -10.79
CA ALA A 18 -25.92 -9.35 -11.70
C ALA A 18 -27.42 -9.52 -11.97
N ASP A 19 -27.93 -10.75 -12.05
CA ASP A 19 -29.35 -11.04 -12.31
C ASP A 19 -30.22 -10.64 -11.11
N ILE A 20 -29.69 -10.84 -9.89
CA ILE A 20 -30.36 -10.43 -8.66
C ILE A 20 -30.36 -8.90 -8.56
N PHE A 21 -29.26 -8.25 -8.92
CA PHE A 21 -29.14 -6.79 -8.87
C PHE A 21 -30.22 -6.07 -9.69
N GLN A 22 -30.52 -6.57 -10.90
CA GLN A 22 -31.58 -6.01 -11.77
C GLN A 22 -32.99 -6.09 -11.17
N ARG A 23 -33.19 -6.98 -10.19
CA ARG A 23 -34.46 -7.19 -9.49
C ARG A 23 -34.57 -6.36 -8.20
N LEU A 24 -33.50 -5.71 -7.76
CA LEU A 24 -33.53 -4.83 -6.59
C LEU A 24 -34.33 -3.56 -6.88
N ARG A 25 -35.47 -3.38 -6.18
CA ARG A 25 -36.32 -2.18 -6.32
C ARG A 25 -35.56 -0.86 -6.09
N SER A 26 -34.54 -0.86 -5.22
CA SER A 26 -33.73 0.31 -4.91
C SER A 26 -32.87 0.81 -6.07
N VAL A 27 -32.47 -0.08 -6.98
CA VAL A 27 -31.71 0.27 -8.20
C VAL A 27 -32.62 0.93 -9.23
N ARG A 28 -33.89 0.50 -9.31
CA ARG A 28 -34.88 1.08 -10.24
C ARG A 28 -35.34 2.49 -9.84
N ALA A 29 -35.16 2.86 -8.58
CA ALA A 29 -35.60 4.16 -8.04
C ALA A 29 -34.49 5.21 -7.98
N SER A 30 -33.28 4.91 -8.46
CA SER A 30 -32.06 5.77 -8.32
C SER A 30 -31.77 6.23 -6.89
N GLY A 31 -32.38 5.58 -5.89
CA GLY A 31 -32.42 6.02 -4.50
C GLY A 31 -31.09 5.82 -3.76
N LYS A 32 -31.06 6.32 -2.53
CA LYS A 32 -29.92 6.20 -1.62
C LYS A 32 -29.63 4.73 -1.29
N LEU A 33 -28.40 4.27 -1.54
CA LEU A 33 -28.01 2.84 -1.44
C LEU A 33 -27.26 2.48 -0.16
N ASP A 34 -26.59 3.44 0.48
CA ASP A 34 -25.66 3.23 1.60
C ASP A 34 -26.33 2.73 2.89
N ASP A 35 -27.62 3.00 3.10
CA ASP A 35 -28.41 2.46 4.22
C ASP A 35 -29.50 1.48 3.76
N ASN A 36 -29.42 1.04 2.50
CA ASN A 36 -30.40 0.14 1.94
C ASN A 36 -30.12 -1.31 2.34
N LYS A 37 -30.92 -1.84 3.28
CA LYS A 37 -30.81 -3.23 3.75
C LYS A 37 -30.78 -4.28 2.63
N GLY A 38 -31.58 -4.09 1.57
CA GLY A 38 -31.64 -5.00 0.44
C GLY A 38 -30.34 -4.99 -0.39
N PHE A 39 -29.76 -3.81 -0.59
CA PHE A 39 -28.47 -3.66 -1.27
C PHE A 39 -27.32 -4.25 -0.43
N ILE A 40 -27.30 -3.99 0.88
CA ILE A 40 -26.29 -4.58 1.78
C ILE A 40 -26.39 -6.12 1.78
N GLN A 41 -27.60 -6.69 1.81
CA GLN A 41 -27.79 -8.13 1.67
C GLN A 41 -27.32 -8.67 0.33
N TRP A 42 -27.52 -7.92 -0.76
CA TRP A 42 -27.00 -8.29 -2.08
C TRP A 42 -25.46 -8.28 -2.12
N LEU A 43 -24.81 -7.31 -1.49
CA LEU A 43 -23.34 -7.28 -1.36
C LEU A 43 -22.82 -8.47 -0.53
N GLN A 44 -23.51 -8.83 0.56
CA GLN A 44 -23.18 -10.05 1.32
C GLN A 44 -23.35 -11.31 0.45
N TYR A 45 -24.38 -11.33 -0.40
CA TYR A 45 -24.57 -12.41 -1.36
C TYR A 45 -23.42 -12.50 -2.36
N VAL A 46 -22.93 -11.37 -2.91
CA VAL A 46 -21.76 -11.35 -3.81
C VAL A 46 -20.56 -12.05 -3.15
N ASN A 47 -20.26 -11.73 -1.89
CA ASN A 47 -19.17 -12.37 -1.15
C ASN A 47 -19.38 -13.89 -0.99
N LYS A 48 -20.60 -14.31 -0.60
CA LYS A 48 -20.93 -15.73 -0.45
C LYS A 48 -20.89 -16.48 -1.78
N TYR A 49 -21.34 -15.85 -2.86
CA TYR A 49 -21.29 -16.40 -4.22
C TYR A 49 -19.86 -16.62 -4.69
N ARG A 50 -18.99 -15.60 -4.56
CA ARG A 50 -17.55 -15.70 -4.86
C ARG A 50 -16.91 -16.84 -4.06
N ALA A 51 -17.12 -16.87 -2.75
CA ALA A 51 -16.55 -17.90 -1.87
C ALA A 51 -17.00 -19.31 -2.24
N LYS A 52 -18.31 -19.52 -2.48
CA LYS A 52 -18.86 -20.83 -2.85
C LYS A 52 -18.31 -21.35 -4.17
N ARG A 53 -18.07 -20.46 -5.14
CA ARG A 53 -17.57 -20.82 -6.47
C ARG A 53 -16.05 -21.00 -6.54
N GLY A 54 -15.32 -20.62 -5.49
CA GLY A 54 -13.85 -20.77 -5.45
C GLY A 54 -13.06 -19.50 -5.73
N GLY A 55 -13.66 -18.31 -5.54
CA GLY A 55 -12.91 -17.05 -5.45
C GLY A 55 -13.53 -15.87 -6.19
N GLU A 56 -12.80 -14.75 -6.16
CA GLU A 56 -13.21 -13.44 -6.68
C GLU A 56 -13.47 -13.44 -8.19
N SER A 57 -12.77 -14.27 -8.96
CA SER A 57 -12.87 -14.34 -10.43
C SER A 57 -14.28 -14.64 -10.93
N TRP A 58 -15.09 -15.37 -10.15
CA TRP A 58 -16.47 -15.73 -10.50
C TRP A 58 -17.42 -14.53 -10.56
N PHE A 59 -17.12 -13.47 -9.81
CA PHE A 59 -17.80 -12.18 -9.94
C PHE A 59 -16.80 -11.07 -9.63
N ALA A 60 -15.84 -10.84 -10.53
CA ALA A 60 -14.72 -9.93 -10.32
C ALA A 60 -15.15 -8.49 -9.98
N ASP A 61 -14.26 -7.75 -9.31
CA ASP A 61 -14.52 -6.39 -8.83
C ASP A 61 -14.95 -5.42 -9.93
N TYR A 62 -14.34 -5.53 -11.12
CA TYR A 62 -14.75 -4.72 -12.27
C TYR A 62 -16.22 -4.95 -12.64
N LYS A 63 -16.74 -6.19 -12.53
CA LYS A 63 -18.14 -6.47 -12.84
C LYS A 63 -19.07 -5.78 -11.85
N LEU A 64 -18.71 -5.76 -10.57
CA LEU A 64 -19.49 -5.07 -9.53
C LEU A 64 -19.48 -3.56 -9.78
N VAL A 65 -18.30 -2.96 -9.97
CA VAL A 65 -18.18 -1.52 -10.15
C VAL A 65 -18.86 -1.05 -11.44
N GLU A 66 -18.66 -1.75 -12.57
CA GLU A 66 -19.34 -1.41 -13.83
C GLU A 66 -20.86 -1.54 -13.73
N LEU A 67 -21.36 -2.52 -12.96
CA LEU A 67 -22.79 -2.67 -12.73
C LEU A 67 -23.38 -1.46 -12.00
N LEU A 68 -22.67 -0.91 -11.02
CA LEU A 68 -23.12 0.28 -10.29
C LEU A 68 -22.92 1.57 -11.12
N ARG A 69 -21.86 1.64 -11.95
CA ARG A 69 -21.59 2.78 -12.86
C ARG A 69 -22.71 3.05 -13.86
N LYS A 70 -23.56 2.06 -14.15
CA LYS A 70 -24.78 2.26 -14.96
C LYS A 70 -25.75 3.31 -14.41
N SER A 71 -25.66 3.62 -13.11
CA SER A 71 -26.60 4.53 -12.43
C SER A 71 -25.96 5.51 -11.46
N LYS A 72 -24.64 5.43 -11.26
CA LYS A 72 -23.89 6.23 -10.29
C LYS A 72 -22.57 6.68 -10.88
N SER A 73 -22.23 7.95 -10.66
CA SER A 73 -20.92 8.49 -10.97
C SER A 73 -19.84 7.89 -10.05
N ASP A 74 -18.57 7.93 -10.48
CA ASP A 74 -17.46 7.47 -9.65
C ASP A 74 -17.39 8.21 -8.29
N ALA A 75 -17.81 9.48 -8.22
CA ALA A 75 -17.82 10.22 -6.95
C ALA A 75 -18.91 9.68 -5.99
N GLU A 76 -20.09 9.36 -6.50
CA GLU A 76 -21.15 8.71 -5.73
C GLU A 76 -20.74 7.31 -5.29
N LEU A 77 -20.03 6.55 -6.14
CA LEU A 77 -19.53 5.22 -5.80
C LEU A 77 -18.51 5.26 -4.66
N VAL A 78 -17.56 6.20 -4.68
CA VAL A 78 -16.59 6.34 -3.58
C VAL A 78 -17.30 6.68 -2.28
N THR A 79 -18.25 7.63 -2.31
CA THR A 79 -19.06 8.00 -1.14
C THR A 79 -19.88 6.83 -0.62
N LEU A 80 -20.47 6.04 -1.53
CA LEU A 80 -21.22 4.82 -1.21
C LEU A 80 -20.32 3.79 -0.52
N PHE A 81 -19.17 3.46 -1.10
CA PHE A 81 -18.25 2.47 -0.53
C PHE A 81 -17.67 2.94 0.80
N GLN A 82 -17.33 4.22 0.95
CA GLN A 82 -16.96 4.77 2.25
C GLN A 82 -18.06 4.56 3.29
N SER A 83 -19.30 4.91 2.95
CA SER A 83 -20.44 4.77 3.85
C SER A 83 -20.72 3.32 4.24
N LEU A 84 -20.50 2.37 3.34
CA LEU A 84 -20.69 0.94 3.57
C LEU A 84 -19.68 0.33 4.56
N ARG A 85 -18.53 0.98 4.79
CA ARG A 85 -17.52 0.51 5.74
C ARG A 85 -18.01 0.45 7.18
N ARG A 86 -19.10 1.16 7.52
CA ARG A 86 -19.76 1.09 8.83
C ARG A 86 -20.43 -0.27 9.09
N TYR A 87 -20.63 -1.10 8.06
CA TYR A 87 -21.24 -2.41 8.16
C TYR A 87 -20.16 -3.51 8.09
N PRO A 88 -19.81 -4.17 9.21
CA PRO A 88 -18.71 -5.14 9.24
C PRO A 88 -18.81 -6.24 8.17
N ALA A 89 -20.03 -6.69 7.87
CA ALA A 89 -20.29 -7.77 6.91
C ALA A 89 -19.91 -7.45 5.45
N VAL A 90 -19.78 -6.16 5.09
CA VAL A 90 -19.44 -5.72 3.72
C VAL A 90 -18.26 -4.75 3.68
N LYS A 91 -17.67 -4.42 4.84
CA LYS A 91 -16.54 -3.50 4.94
C LYS A 91 -15.38 -3.88 4.03
N ASN A 92 -14.95 -5.14 4.05
CA ASN A 92 -13.80 -5.59 3.24
C ASN A 92 -14.08 -5.47 1.73
N LEU A 93 -15.31 -5.79 1.30
CA LEU A 93 -15.72 -5.61 -0.10
C LEU A 93 -15.70 -4.12 -0.48
N ALA A 94 -16.16 -3.23 0.40
CA ALA A 94 -16.12 -1.80 0.16
C ALA A 94 -14.69 -1.23 0.08
N ASP A 95 -13.78 -1.74 0.90
CA ASP A 95 -12.35 -1.44 0.85
C ASP A 95 -11.74 -1.94 -0.49
N GLU A 96 -12.06 -3.17 -0.91
CA GLU A 96 -11.66 -3.75 -2.21
C GLU A 96 -12.16 -2.92 -3.40
N MET A 97 -13.42 -2.47 -3.39
CA MET A 97 -13.95 -1.66 -4.48
C MET A 97 -13.23 -0.31 -4.62
N GLN A 98 -12.87 0.33 -3.51
CA GLN A 98 -12.10 1.58 -3.54
C GLN A 98 -10.66 1.34 -4.05
N ALA A 99 -10.02 0.26 -3.62
CA ALA A 99 -8.71 -0.14 -4.13
C ALA A 99 -8.76 -0.43 -5.64
N TYR A 100 -9.80 -1.13 -6.11
CA TYR A 100 -10.03 -1.36 -7.54
C TYR A 100 -10.17 -0.04 -8.30
N MET A 101 -11.00 0.91 -7.82
CA MET A 101 -11.19 2.21 -8.48
C MET A 101 -9.89 3.03 -8.57
N ILE A 102 -9.02 2.96 -7.57
CA ILE A 102 -7.69 3.58 -7.60
C ILE A 102 -6.82 3.01 -8.74
N LEU A 103 -6.92 1.71 -9.00
CA LEU A 103 -6.15 1.02 -10.02
C LEU A 103 -6.79 1.08 -11.40
N SER A 104 -8.12 1.20 -11.50
CA SER A 104 -8.86 1.04 -12.75
C SER A 104 -8.55 2.12 -13.79
N SER A 105 -8.40 3.39 -13.38
CA SER A 105 -8.02 4.46 -14.30
C SER A 105 -7.46 5.69 -13.58
N LYS A 106 -6.73 6.54 -14.31
CA LYS A 106 -6.22 7.83 -13.80
C LYS A 106 -7.35 8.76 -13.37
N SER A 107 -8.48 8.75 -14.10
CA SER A 107 -9.64 9.58 -13.77
C SER A 107 -10.30 9.12 -12.47
N SER A 108 -10.60 7.82 -12.38
CA SER A 108 -11.21 7.22 -11.18
C SER A 108 -10.33 7.44 -9.94
N ARG A 109 -9.02 7.24 -10.07
CA ARG A 109 -8.05 7.53 -9.01
C ARG A 109 -8.10 8.98 -8.50
N LYS A 110 -8.17 9.96 -9.40
CA LYS A 110 -8.29 11.37 -9.02
C LYS A 110 -9.57 11.63 -8.24
N ILE A 111 -10.67 10.99 -8.65
CA ILE A 111 -11.96 11.09 -7.97
C ILE A 111 -11.87 10.46 -6.57
N VAL A 112 -11.35 9.25 -6.43
CA VAL A 112 -11.17 8.59 -5.14
C VAL A 112 -10.34 9.46 -4.19
N ASN A 113 -9.17 9.94 -4.64
CA ASN A 113 -8.33 10.81 -3.82
C ASN A 113 -9.06 12.09 -3.38
N ARG A 114 -9.82 12.71 -4.29
CA ARG A 114 -10.60 13.92 -3.99
C ARG A 114 -11.68 13.66 -2.96
N GLU A 115 -12.43 12.56 -3.10
CA GLU A 115 -13.51 12.24 -2.15
C GLU A 115 -12.95 11.79 -0.78
N TRP A 116 -11.81 11.08 -0.73
CA TRP A 116 -11.10 10.83 0.54
C TRP A 116 -10.66 12.13 1.22
N LEU A 117 -10.06 13.07 0.47
CA LEU A 117 -9.67 14.38 1.03
C LEU A 117 -10.86 15.18 1.56
N LYS A 118 -11.98 15.22 0.81
CA LYS A 118 -13.21 15.89 1.26
C LYS A 118 -13.78 15.26 2.53
N SER A 119 -13.68 13.94 2.66
CA SER A 119 -14.16 13.19 3.81
C SER A 119 -13.18 13.21 4.99
N GLY A 120 -12.01 13.86 4.84
CA GLY A 120 -11.00 13.96 5.88
C GLY A 120 -10.29 12.64 6.19
N GLU A 121 -10.28 11.67 5.28
CA GLU A 121 -9.62 10.38 5.49
C GLU A 121 -8.11 10.58 5.65
N SER A 122 -7.60 10.39 6.85
CA SER A 122 -6.16 10.50 7.12
C SER A 122 -5.35 9.48 6.33
N PRO A 123 -4.05 9.71 6.09
CA PRO A 123 -3.18 8.71 5.47
C PRO A 123 -3.20 7.36 6.19
N ALA A 124 -3.29 7.34 7.53
CA ALA A 124 -3.42 6.09 8.29
C ALA A 124 -4.74 5.35 7.99
N GLN A 125 -5.86 6.07 7.86
CA GLN A 125 -7.13 5.46 7.46
C GLN A 125 -7.07 4.95 6.02
N VAL A 126 -6.51 5.72 5.08
CA VAL A 126 -6.36 5.29 3.68
C VAL A 126 -5.42 4.07 3.57
N PHE A 127 -4.38 3.97 4.39
CA PHE A 127 -3.53 2.78 4.45
C PHE A 127 -4.36 1.52 4.77
N ASN A 128 -5.29 1.64 5.71
CA ASN A 128 -6.21 0.58 6.11
C ASN A 128 -7.29 0.29 5.06
N ILE A 129 -7.85 1.33 4.40
CA ILE A 129 -8.80 1.17 3.28
C ILE A 129 -8.14 0.38 2.15
N LEU A 130 -6.88 0.70 1.84
CA LEU A 130 -6.10 0.00 0.83
C LEU A 130 -5.55 -1.35 1.31
N ARG A 131 -5.82 -1.73 2.57
CA ARG A 131 -5.41 -3.00 3.19
C ARG A 131 -3.91 -3.25 3.07
N LEU A 132 -3.09 -2.20 3.15
CA LEU A 132 -1.65 -2.28 2.92
C LEU A 132 -0.91 -3.00 4.05
N ASN A 133 -1.47 -3.01 5.27
CA ASN A 133 -0.98 -3.80 6.40
C ASN A 133 -1.06 -5.33 6.19
N LYS A 134 -1.79 -5.79 5.17
CA LYS A 134 -1.93 -7.21 4.82
C LYS A 134 -1.25 -7.57 3.50
N GLN A 135 -0.45 -6.65 2.95
CA GLN A 135 0.17 -6.81 1.64
C GLN A 135 1.67 -6.55 1.70
N THR A 136 2.41 -7.14 0.78
CA THR A 136 3.79 -6.71 0.51
C THR A 136 3.75 -5.30 -0.06
N LEU A 137 4.50 -4.36 0.54
CA LEU A 137 4.56 -2.96 0.08
C LEU A 137 5.49 -2.77 -1.12
N SER A 138 6.55 -3.59 -1.21
CA SER A 138 7.52 -3.54 -2.31
C SER A 138 6.82 -3.78 -3.66
N ASN A 139 7.06 -2.88 -4.62
CA ASN A 139 6.44 -2.88 -5.95
C ASN A 139 4.90 -2.87 -5.95
N ASN A 140 4.26 -2.50 -4.84
CA ASN A 140 2.81 -2.46 -4.76
C ASN A 140 2.25 -1.12 -5.28
N PRO A 141 1.45 -1.12 -6.38
CA PRO A 141 0.93 0.12 -6.96
C PRO A 141 -0.01 0.89 -6.02
N LEU A 142 -0.73 0.20 -5.12
CA LEU A 142 -1.57 0.82 -4.10
C LEU A 142 -0.71 1.54 -3.04
N PHE A 143 0.42 0.95 -2.65
CA PHE A 143 1.37 1.60 -1.74
C PHE A 143 1.95 2.89 -2.36
N ILE A 144 2.31 2.85 -3.64
CA ILE A 144 2.74 4.06 -4.37
C ILE A 144 1.62 5.11 -4.43
N GLN A 145 0.36 4.69 -4.63
CA GLN A 145 -0.76 5.63 -4.59
C GLN A 145 -1.02 6.18 -3.19
N TRP A 146 -0.83 5.38 -2.14
CA TRP A 146 -0.92 5.82 -0.75
C TRP A 146 0.12 6.91 -0.45
N LEU A 147 1.38 6.73 -0.83
CA LEU A 147 2.42 7.77 -0.67
C LEU A 147 2.04 9.08 -1.37
N ARG A 148 1.48 8.99 -2.58
CA ARG A 148 1.00 10.16 -3.33
C ARG A 148 -0.21 10.81 -2.66
N TYR A 149 -1.13 10.01 -2.14
CA TYR A 149 -2.26 10.48 -1.36
C TYR A 149 -1.79 11.24 -0.12
N THR A 150 -0.82 10.71 0.62
CA THR A 150 -0.23 11.35 1.80
C THR A 150 0.34 12.74 1.48
N LYS A 151 1.03 12.88 0.35
CA LYS A 151 1.51 14.20 -0.12
C LYS A 151 0.36 15.17 -0.39
N LEU A 152 -0.72 14.71 -1.05
CA LEU A 152 -1.91 15.52 -1.30
C LEU A 152 -2.61 15.95 0.00
N TYR A 153 -2.72 15.02 0.95
CA TYR A 153 -3.33 15.27 2.27
C TYR A 153 -2.55 16.33 3.05
N ARG A 154 -1.21 16.20 3.11
CA ARG A 154 -0.33 17.18 3.73
C ARG A 154 -0.50 18.57 3.12
N SER A 155 -0.47 18.68 1.80
CA SER A 155 -0.67 19.96 1.10
C SER A 155 -2.03 20.59 1.39
N LYS A 156 -3.09 19.77 1.52
CA LYS A 156 -4.43 20.26 1.87
C LYS A 156 -4.54 20.74 3.32
N SER A 157 -3.74 20.18 4.21
CA SER A 157 -3.76 20.44 5.65
C SER A 157 -2.77 21.54 6.08
N GLY A 158 -2.34 22.42 5.17
CA GLY A 158 -1.41 23.50 5.49
C GLY A 158 0.06 23.08 5.65
N GLY A 159 0.41 21.82 5.33
CA GLY A 159 1.79 21.35 5.36
C GLY A 159 2.21 20.62 6.64
N GLU A 160 1.45 20.75 7.72
CA GLU A 160 1.85 20.25 9.05
C GLU A 160 1.49 18.78 9.29
N ALA A 161 0.40 18.30 8.69
CA ALA A 161 -0.08 16.95 8.95
C ALA A 161 0.68 15.87 8.16
N PHE A 162 1.11 14.81 8.85
CA PHE A 162 1.73 13.61 8.26
C PHE A 162 3.00 13.94 7.47
N SER A 163 3.97 14.55 8.17
CA SER A 163 5.32 14.91 7.69
C SER A 163 6.11 13.71 7.16
N ASP A 164 7.29 13.95 6.56
CA ASP A 164 8.14 12.84 6.10
C ASP A 164 8.64 11.97 7.27
N VAL A 165 8.80 12.58 8.46
CA VAL A 165 9.11 11.88 9.70
C VAL A 165 7.92 11.02 10.16
N ASP A 166 6.69 11.51 10.03
CA ASP A 166 5.51 10.71 10.35
C ASP A 166 5.37 9.51 9.41
N ILE A 167 5.65 9.69 8.10
CA ILE A 167 5.69 8.59 7.13
C ILE A 167 6.75 7.57 7.55
N PHE A 168 7.95 8.01 7.91
CA PHE A 168 9.03 7.13 8.35
C PHE A 168 8.61 6.33 9.59
N ASN A 169 8.09 6.99 10.63
CA ASN A 169 7.66 6.34 11.87
C ASN A 169 6.53 5.34 11.62
N PHE A 170 5.55 5.73 10.81
CA PHE A 170 4.43 4.87 10.44
C PHE A 170 4.90 3.61 9.70
N LEU A 171 5.71 3.75 8.65
CA LEU A 171 6.20 2.61 7.86
C LEU A 171 7.22 1.76 8.59
N SER A 172 7.96 2.35 9.51
CA SER A 172 8.94 1.67 10.35
C SER A 172 8.28 0.60 11.22
N ALA A 173 7.09 0.89 11.77
CA ALA A 173 6.29 -0.07 12.50
C ALA A 173 5.84 -1.24 11.60
N GLU A 174 5.48 -0.94 10.34
CA GLU A 174 4.95 -1.93 9.40
C GLU A 174 6.03 -2.82 8.73
N THR A 175 7.25 -2.32 8.53
CA THR A 175 8.25 -2.97 7.66
C THR A 175 9.47 -3.55 8.39
N MET A 176 9.49 -3.46 9.73
CA MET A 176 10.58 -3.95 10.60
C MET A 176 11.93 -3.28 10.30
N ILE A 177 12.21 -2.19 11.02
CA ILE A 177 13.44 -1.36 10.88
C ILE A 177 14.74 -2.18 10.93
N ARG A 178 14.80 -3.25 11.72
CA ARG A 178 16.02 -4.07 11.87
C ARG A 178 16.35 -4.93 10.64
N SER A 179 15.44 -5.03 9.68
CA SER A 179 15.61 -5.84 8.48
C SER A 179 16.02 -4.99 7.27
N ASN A 180 16.54 -5.64 6.23
CA ASN A 180 16.80 -5.01 4.93
C ASN A 180 15.54 -4.49 4.20
N ARG A 181 14.33 -4.80 4.69
CA ARG A 181 13.07 -4.56 3.98
C ARG A 181 12.77 -3.08 3.85
N PHE A 182 12.90 -2.31 4.93
CA PHE A 182 12.67 -0.86 4.89
C PHE A 182 13.66 -0.20 3.94
N GLY A 183 14.97 -0.50 4.05
CA GLY A 183 15.99 0.07 3.18
C GLY A 183 15.75 -0.25 1.70
N THR A 184 15.40 -1.49 1.39
CA THR A 184 15.05 -1.92 0.02
C THR A 184 13.82 -1.19 -0.52
N LEU A 185 12.77 -1.08 0.30
CA LEU A 185 11.55 -0.37 -0.06
C LEU A 185 11.85 1.10 -0.35
N ALA A 186 12.52 1.80 0.57
CA ALA A 186 12.83 3.21 0.43
C ALA A 186 13.77 3.50 -0.75
N GLU A 187 14.77 2.66 -0.99
CA GLU A 187 15.65 2.80 -2.17
C GLU A 187 14.87 2.64 -3.47
N SER A 188 13.97 1.65 -3.55
CA SER A 188 13.15 1.40 -4.73
C SER A 188 12.26 2.61 -5.09
N LEU A 189 11.85 3.40 -4.09
CA LEU A 189 11.06 4.61 -4.32
C LEU A 189 11.81 5.69 -5.12
N LYS A 190 13.15 5.66 -5.18
CA LYS A 190 13.92 6.59 -6.03
C LYS A 190 13.66 6.40 -7.52
N GLY A 191 13.13 5.26 -7.93
CA GLY A 191 12.68 5.00 -9.31
C GLY A 191 11.46 5.82 -9.72
N PHE A 192 10.74 6.43 -8.77
CA PHE A 192 9.62 7.32 -9.04
C PHE A 192 10.07 8.78 -8.86
N PRO A 193 10.16 9.59 -9.94
CA PRO A 193 10.69 10.95 -9.86
C PRO A 193 9.97 11.82 -8.81
N ASP A 194 8.66 11.66 -8.66
CA ASP A 194 7.84 12.42 -7.72
C ASP A 194 8.02 11.98 -6.25
N LEU A 195 8.57 10.79 -6.00
CA LEU A 195 8.82 10.24 -4.67
C LEU A 195 10.30 10.23 -4.29
N LYS A 196 11.21 10.52 -5.23
CA LYS A 196 12.66 10.55 -5.00
C LYS A 196 13.10 11.45 -3.83
N PRO A 197 12.53 12.65 -3.61
CA PRO A 197 12.85 13.45 -2.42
C PRO A 197 12.46 12.75 -1.11
N LEU A 198 11.24 12.21 -1.04
CA LEU A 198 10.77 11.46 0.12
C LEU A 198 11.66 10.23 0.38
N ALA A 199 12.00 9.48 -0.67
CA ALA A 199 12.88 8.32 -0.57
C ALA A 199 14.23 8.66 0.07
N LYS A 200 14.84 9.81 -0.29
CA LYS A 200 16.07 10.30 0.33
C LYS A 200 15.86 10.62 1.81
N THR A 201 14.77 11.29 2.17
CA THR A 201 14.43 11.59 3.57
C THR A 201 14.26 10.31 4.39
N LEU A 202 13.52 9.32 3.87
CA LEU A 202 13.29 8.04 4.54
C LEU A 202 14.61 7.28 4.80
N LEU A 203 15.51 7.24 3.80
CA LEU A 203 16.82 6.60 3.96
C LEU A 203 17.72 7.35 4.92
N ALA A 204 17.74 8.68 4.90
CA ALA A 204 18.52 9.48 5.84
C ALA A 204 18.08 9.22 7.29
N GLN A 205 16.77 9.20 7.55
CA GLN A 205 16.22 8.85 8.86
C GLN A 205 16.53 7.41 9.26
N LEU A 206 16.47 6.46 8.31
CA LEU A 206 16.84 5.07 8.54
C LEU A 206 18.29 4.94 8.99
N TYR A 207 19.22 5.60 8.28
CA TYR A 207 20.65 5.53 8.60
C TYR A 207 20.98 6.18 9.93
N GLN A 208 20.38 7.34 10.22
CA GLN A 208 20.47 7.98 11.53
C GLN A 208 19.97 7.04 12.63
N ARG A 209 18.82 6.39 12.42
CA ARG A 209 18.24 5.46 13.38
C ARG A 209 19.12 4.24 13.61
N TRP A 210 19.60 3.59 12.55
CA TRP A 210 20.49 2.44 12.66
C TRP A 210 21.80 2.78 13.36
N LEU A 211 22.41 3.93 13.05
CA LEU A 211 23.61 4.39 13.74
C LEU A 211 23.34 4.64 15.23
N LYS A 212 22.25 5.32 15.57
CA LYS A 212 21.85 5.58 16.96
C LYS A 212 21.61 4.29 17.75
N ASP A 213 21.02 3.29 17.10
CA ASP A 213 20.75 1.98 17.70
C ASP A 213 21.99 1.05 17.72
N GLY A 214 23.15 1.52 17.26
CA GLY A 214 24.42 0.78 17.28
C GLY A 214 24.52 -0.33 16.24
N PHE A 215 23.69 -0.29 15.20
CA PHE A 215 23.78 -1.29 14.12
C PHE A 215 24.94 -0.95 13.19
N SER A 216 25.79 -1.92 12.90
CA SER A 216 26.83 -1.80 11.88
C SER A 216 26.29 -2.17 10.51
N PRO A 217 26.95 -1.77 9.40
CA PRO A 217 26.61 -2.25 8.07
C PRO A 217 26.59 -3.78 7.99
N LEU A 218 27.49 -4.46 8.71
CA LEU A 218 27.54 -5.93 8.77
C LEU A 218 26.31 -6.52 9.48
N TYR A 219 25.86 -5.91 10.57
CA TYR A 219 24.63 -6.32 11.25
C TYR A 219 23.42 -6.27 10.29
N ILE A 220 23.26 -5.15 9.58
CA ILE A 220 22.17 -4.97 8.61
C ILE A 220 22.29 -5.94 7.42
N ALA A 221 23.52 -6.17 6.94
CA ALA A 221 23.78 -7.10 5.84
C ALA A 221 23.46 -8.55 6.19
N ASN A 222 23.62 -8.95 7.45
CA ASN A 222 23.36 -10.32 7.90
C ASN A 222 21.89 -10.58 8.26
N TYR A 223 21.08 -9.55 8.51
CA TYR A 223 19.70 -9.73 8.97
C TYR A 223 18.69 -9.86 7.82
N GLY A 224 18.42 -11.09 7.40
CA GLY A 224 17.36 -11.43 6.43
C GLY A 224 17.72 -11.17 4.96
N MET A 225 19.01 -11.18 4.63
CA MET A 225 19.53 -10.94 3.28
C MET A 225 19.61 -12.22 2.43
N GLU A 226 18.74 -12.32 1.43
CA GLU A 226 18.77 -13.41 0.45
C GLU A 226 18.56 -12.89 -0.98
N PRO A 227 19.50 -13.12 -1.93
CA PRO A 227 20.78 -13.80 -1.74
C PRO A 227 21.79 -12.95 -0.96
N ALA A 228 22.90 -13.58 -0.54
CA ALA A 228 24.04 -12.91 0.10
C ALA A 228 24.54 -11.67 -0.67
N VAL A 229 25.13 -10.71 0.04
CA VAL A 229 25.59 -9.41 -0.50
C VAL A 229 26.55 -9.61 -1.68
N SER A 230 27.47 -10.56 -1.59
CA SER A 230 28.39 -10.94 -2.68
C SER A 230 27.73 -11.25 -4.02
N LYS A 231 26.46 -11.67 -4.02
CA LYS A 231 25.68 -12.03 -5.21
C LYS A 231 24.80 -10.89 -5.75
N LEU A 232 24.73 -9.75 -5.05
CA LEU A 232 23.92 -8.63 -5.48
C LEU A 232 24.54 -7.92 -6.70
N LYS A 233 23.69 -7.55 -7.65
CA LYS A 233 24.06 -6.66 -8.77
C LYS A 233 24.06 -5.22 -8.28
N ASN A 234 24.86 -4.37 -8.91
CA ASN A 234 24.90 -2.93 -8.60
C ASN A 234 23.59 -2.18 -8.89
N THR A 235 22.71 -2.76 -9.72
CA THR A 235 21.36 -2.28 -9.97
C THR A 235 20.34 -2.71 -8.93
N ASP A 236 20.71 -3.59 -8.00
CA ASP A 236 19.81 -4.05 -6.93
C ASP A 236 19.64 -2.94 -5.89
N PRO A 237 18.40 -2.59 -5.48
CA PRO A 237 18.17 -1.60 -4.43
C PRO A 237 18.86 -1.97 -3.11
N ARG A 238 19.06 -3.26 -2.81
CA ARG A 238 19.79 -3.69 -1.62
C ARG A 238 21.25 -3.32 -1.67
N PHE A 239 21.88 -3.47 -2.83
CA PHE A 239 23.26 -3.03 -3.04
C PHE A 239 23.37 -1.52 -2.80
N ALA A 240 22.47 -0.74 -3.40
CA ALA A 240 22.52 0.72 -3.35
C ALA A 240 22.36 1.26 -1.92
N TYR A 241 21.36 0.80 -1.16
CA TYR A 241 21.17 1.31 0.20
C TYR A 241 22.24 0.81 1.17
N LEU A 242 22.75 -0.42 1.02
CA LEU A 242 23.83 -0.94 1.87
C LEU A 242 25.14 -0.19 1.63
N LYS A 243 25.48 0.08 0.36
CA LYS A 243 26.64 0.91 0.01
C LYS A 243 26.50 2.30 0.65
N ALA A 244 25.36 2.95 0.46
CA ALA A 244 25.10 4.28 1.03
C ALA A 244 25.13 4.28 2.57
N TYR A 245 24.60 3.25 3.23
CA TYR A 245 24.66 3.13 4.68
C TYR A 245 26.09 2.89 5.17
N THR A 246 26.87 2.09 4.45
CA THR A 246 28.29 1.86 4.76
C THR A 246 29.09 3.16 4.64
N GLU A 247 28.86 3.95 3.58
CA GLU A 247 29.45 5.28 3.42
C GLU A 247 29.04 6.23 4.55
N TYR A 248 27.77 6.21 4.95
CA TYR A 248 27.27 6.99 6.08
C TYR A 248 27.96 6.59 7.38
N TYR A 249 28.06 5.29 7.66
CA TYR A 249 28.65 4.74 8.87
C TYR A 249 30.14 5.10 9.02
N VAL A 250 30.94 4.90 7.96
CA VAL A 250 32.39 5.20 8.01
C VAL A 250 32.67 6.69 8.17
N ARG A 251 31.84 7.57 7.59
CA ARG A 251 31.94 9.03 7.80
C ARG A 251 31.74 9.41 9.26
N HIS A 252 30.76 8.80 9.92
CA HIS A 252 30.43 9.13 11.33
C HIS A 252 31.43 8.52 12.33
N HIS A 253 32.22 7.54 11.91
CA HIS A 253 33.32 6.97 12.71
C HIS A 253 34.70 7.50 12.27
N GLU A 254 34.74 8.54 11.45
CA GLU A 254 35.97 9.21 11.00
C GLU A 254 36.98 8.28 10.28
N LYS A 255 36.51 7.17 9.70
CA LYS A 255 37.34 6.20 8.97
C LYS A 255 37.53 6.65 7.51
N ASN A 256 38.23 7.79 7.32
CA ASN A 256 38.36 8.46 6.02
C ASN A 256 38.98 7.58 4.92
N ASP A 257 40.00 6.78 5.24
CA ASP A 257 40.64 5.88 4.27
C ASP A 257 39.64 4.85 3.70
N LEU A 258 38.71 4.38 4.55
CA LEU A 258 37.67 3.44 4.14
C LEU A 258 36.58 4.11 3.29
N LEU A 259 36.33 5.40 3.49
CA LEU A 259 35.28 6.11 2.75
C LEU A 259 35.55 6.10 1.24
N ASP A 260 36.79 6.34 0.82
CA ASP A 260 37.14 6.37 -0.60
C ASP A 260 37.13 4.97 -1.23
N ILE A 261 37.41 3.93 -0.43
CA ILE A 261 37.23 2.53 -0.85
C ILE A 261 35.74 2.25 -1.08
N VAL A 262 34.87 2.55 -0.11
CA VAL A 262 33.43 2.27 -0.20
C VAL A 262 32.79 3.02 -1.38
N LYS A 263 33.17 4.27 -1.64
CA LYS A 263 32.66 5.03 -2.79
C LYS A 263 32.91 4.35 -4.13
N LYS A 264 34.06 3.68 -4.28
CA LYS A 264 34.51 3.01 -5.51
C LYS A 264 33.94 1.60 -5.69
N VAL A 265 33.22 1.06 -4.70
CA VAL A 265 32.58 -0.27 -4.79
C VAL A 265 31.57 -0.32 -5.92
N THR A 266 31.73 -1.29 -6.82
CA THR A 266 30.86 -1.53 -7.99
C THR A 266 30.28 -2.95 -8.05
N THR A 267 30.81 -3.90 -7.27
CA THR A 267 30.34 -5.29 -7.27
C THR A 267 29.88 -5.77 -5.90
N GLY A 268 28.97 -6.74 -5.85
CA GLY A 268 28.49 -7.31 -4.58
C GLY A 268 29.62 -7.86 -3.71
N LYS A 269 30.65 -8.48 -4.30
CA LYS A 269 31.82 -9.00 -3.59
C LYS A 269 32.64 -7.89 -2.92
N GLU A 270 32.90 -6.80 -3.65
CA GLU A 270 33.55 -5.61 -3.10
C GLU A 270 32.73 -5.00 -1.96
N LEU A 271 31.40 -4.94 -2.12
CA LEU A 271 30.50 -4.41 -1.09
C LEU A 271 30.53 -5.24 0.19
N GLU A 272 30.46 -6.57 0.07
CA GLU A 272 30.53 -7.49 1.21
C GLU A 272 31.84 -7.31 1.98
N THR A 273 32.96 -7.16 1.25
CA THR A 273 34.29 -6.92 1.84
C THR A 273 34.33 -5.55 2.55
N ALA A 274 33.86 -4.50 1.89
CA ALA A 274 33.83 -3.15 2.44
C ALA A 274 32.98 -3.06 3.71
N ILE A 275 31.82 -3.73 3.72
CA ILE A 275 30.93 -3.85 4.89
C ILE A 275 31.65 -4.53 6.05
N ALA A 276 32.33 -5.65 5.80
CA ALA A 276 33.05 -6.39 6.83
C ALA A 276 34.19 -5.56 7.44
N VAL A 277 34.97 -4.84 6.61
CA VAL A 277 36.06 -3.97 7.08
C VAL A 277 35.53 -2.75 7.84
N ALA A 278 34.49 -2.09 7.32
CA ALA A 278 33.89 -0.91 7.95
C ALA A 278 33.30 -1.22 9.34
N SER A 279 32.83 -2.45 9.55
CA SER A 279 32.15 -2.88 10.78
C SER A 279 33.11 -3.44 11.85
N LYS A 280 34.41 -3.51 11.58
CA LYS A 280 35.40 -3.82 12.61
C LYS A 280 35.44 -2.65 13.63
N PRO A 281 35.70 -2.94 14.92
CA PRO A 281 35.94 -1.91 15.93
C PRO A 281 36.92 -0.85 15.42
#